data_AF-A0A0J6NH76-F1
#
_entry.id   AF-A0A0J6NH76-F1
#
_cell.length_a   1.000
_cell.length_b   1.000
_cell.length_c   1.000
_cell.angle_alpha   90.00
_cell.angle_beta   90.00
_cell.angle_gamma   90.00
#
_symmetry.space_group_name_H-M   'P 1'
#
loop_
_entity.id
_entity.type
_entity.pdbx_description
1 polymer ?
#
loop_
_entity_poly.entity_id
_entity_poly.type
_entity_poly.pdbx_seq_one_letter_code
_entity_poly.pdbx_strand_id
1 'polypeptide(L)'
;MPPKLKRPPLPNLVFGKLRLRWNWAMVLLIALLLIIMVLLLDERLGLSANGQLPWVICGIALCCVLLLALSDAFASLANWLTQRRWLPHRQARQSASPSDVPASDWGAAFQLVAQRWRERPAKQRPHWLLLCGALEAVRQAAPALAKQPWLETDGMVLIDASAAPPPGGWRRLRGRWQAPADAVIALLPQAGDAAALAERTEQLAIASGWTLPITLCQRAPDNAGPGIAGWPLPALPANADDWATQAKAWADRLALRGIPTHQNNVAQPFLLRCAQWLEREAAALAEAWQRWRGGLGTAPAFTALALATWPADVRLWSGAVSQGFAFAPRRRSSLWQRRLAGLIGALCLFWLAGMLASAYQNHGLIAEAQAAIDAQPKTATLNSALQLQRLLEKLEARQRHGAPWSARFGLNRDAALLERLRPHYARAIGQAMIAPAHSHWARQLQALNQTPSAELATDPARTEQGYQALKAYLTLDQPARAEPAFLAAQLAARDDGAFSPALLRAMAQFYAERLAGQPGWRIPADPALAQASRQTLIGQLGRQQADDARYQQILAEAQAKYPPQTL
;
A
#
# COMPACT_ATOMS: atom_id res chain seq x y z
N MET A 1 -39.42 -3.32 -58.63
CA MET A 1 -39.05 -3.47 -57.20
C MET A 1 -37.53 -3.40 -57.09
N PRO A 2 -36.95 -2.37 -56.45
CA PRO A 2 -35.50 -2.26 -56.32
C PRO A 2 -34.97 -3.13 -55.15
N PRO A 3 -33.76 -3.71 -55.25
CA PRO A 3 -33.19 -4.54 -54.20
C PRO A 3 -32.68 -3.69 -53.02
N LYS A 4 -32.99 -4.16 -51.80
CA LYS A 4 -32.70 -3.50 -50.52
C LYS A 4 -31.18 -3.39 -50.27
N LEU A 5 -30.68 -2.17 -50.12
CA LEU A 5 -29.36 -1.84 -49.59
C LEU A 5 -29.20 -2.36 -48.14
N LYS A 6 -28.40 -3.42 -47.96
CA LYS A 6 -27.88 -3.81 -46.64
C LYS A 6 -26.75 -2.85 -46.26
N ARG A 7 -26.95 -2.05 -45.21
CA ARG A 7 -25.90 -1.24 -44.58
C ARG A 7 -24.83 -2.17 -43.98
N PRO A 8 -23.53 -1.83 -44.08
CA PRO A 8 -22.46 -2.60 -43.45
C PRO A 8 -22.56 -2.52 -41.91
N PRO A 9 -22.18 -3.57 -41.17
CA PRO A 9 -22.11 -3.50 -39.71
C PRO A 9 -21.01 -2.51 -39.30
N LEU A 10 -21.34 -1.65 -38.33
CA LEU A 10 -20.42 -0.68 -37.73
C LEU A 10 -19.18 -1.39 -37.16
N PRO A 11 -17.97 -0.80 -37.32
CA PRO A 11 -16.74 -1.41 -36.82
C PRO A 11 -16.73 -1.46 -35.28
N ASN A 12 -16.52 -2.65 -34.74
CA ASN A 12 -16.26 -2.91 -33.31
C ASN A 12 -14.92 -2.29 -32.88
N LEU A 13 -14.84 -0.96 -32.79
CA LEU A 13 -13.61 -0.21 -32.53
C LEU A 13 -13.34 0.11 -31.05
N VAL A 14 -14.11 -0.43 -30.11
CA VAL A 14 -14.06 0.06 -28.72
C VAL A 14 -13.58 -0.99 -27.69
N PHE A 15 -13.57 -2.29 -28.01
CA PHE A 15 -13.44 -3.34 -26.98
C PHE A 15 -12.07 -3.43 -26.28
N GLY A 16 -10.97 -3.05 -26.92
CA GLY A 16 -9.63 -3.06 -26.29
C GLY A 16 -9.43 -1.95 -25.25
N LYS A 17 -9.88 -0.72 -25.56
CA LYS A 17 -9.90 0.41 -24.60
C LYS A 17 -10.99 0.23 -23.55
N LEU A 18 -12.10 -0.44 -23.88
CA LEU A 18 -13.18 -0.78 -22.94
C LEU A 18 -12.75 -1.80 -21.89
N ARG A 19 -11.95 -2.82 -22.21
CA ARG A 19 -11.48 -3.79 -21.22
C ARG A 19 -10.57 -3.17 -20.15
N LEU A 20 -9.68 -2.27 -20.56
CA LEU A 20 -8.86 -1.51 -19.62
C LEU A 20 -9.76 -0.58 -18.78
N ARG A 21 -10.66 0.17 -19.41
CA ARG A 21 -11.64 1.02 -18.68
C ARG A 21 -12.57 0.25 -17.75
N TRP A 22 -12.91 -1.00 -18.07
CA TRP A 22 -13.76 -1.86 -17.25
C TRP A 22 -13.06 -2.31 -15.97
N ASN A 23 -11.79 -2.70 -16.03
CA ASN A 23 -11.03 -3.03 -14.81
C ASN A 23 -10.89 -1.82 -13.88
N TRP A 24 -10.69 -0.64 -14.46
CA TRP A 24 -10.62 0.61 -13.69
C TRP A 24 -11.98 0.98 -13.09
N ALA A 25 -13.07 0.81 -13.84
CA ALA A 25 -14.43 1.03 -13.37
C ALA A 25 -14.82 0.04 -12.26
N MET A 26 -14.41 -1.22 -12.35
CA MET A 26 -14.71 -2.26 -11.34
C MET A 26 -13.95 -2.01 -10.04
N VAL A 27 -12.67 -1.63 -10.10
CA VAL A 27 -11.90 -1.25 -8.91
C VAL A 27 -12.40 0.05 -8.29
N LEU A 28 -12.78 1.04 -9.11
CA LEU A 28 -13.42 2.26 -8.62
C LEU A 28 -14.78 1.96 -7.97
N LEU A 29 -15.55 1.02 -8.51
CA LEU A 29 -16.83 0.61 -7.95
C LEU A 29 -16.66 -0.15 -6.62
N ILE A 30 -15.64 -1.01 -6.51
CA ILE A 30 -15.27 -1.67 -5.24
C ILE A 30 -14.77 -0.62 -4.22
N ALA A 31 -13.97 0.35 -4.65
CA ALA A 31 -13.50 1.44 -3.79
C ALA A 31 -14.68 2.28 -3.29
N LEU A 32 -15.61 2.63 -4.17
CA LEU A 32 -16.83 3.35 -3.85
C LEU A 32 -17.68 2.56 -2.86
N LEU A 33 -17.87 1.26 -3.08
CA LEU A 33 -18.59 0.37 -2.14
C LEU A 33 -17.91 0.29 -0.78
N LEU A 34 -16.59 0.20 -0.72
CA LEU A 34 -15.82 0.22 0.54
C LEU A 34 -15.94 1.56 1.26
N ILE A 35 -15.88 2.69 0.53
CA ILE A 35 -16.06 4.02 1.09
C ILE A 35 -17.48 4.21 1.60
N ILE A 36 -18.50 3.80 0.83
CA ILE A 36 -19.91 3.83 1.24
C ILE A 36 -20.11 2.95 2.47
N MET A 37 -19.49 1.76 2.52
CA MET A 37 -19.56 0.89 3.69
C MET A 37 -18.93 1.54 4.92
N VAL A 38 -17.77 2.19 4.79
CA VAL A 38 -17.13 2.93 5.90
C VAL A 38 -17.98 4.12 6.36
N LEU A 39 -18.62 4.85 5.44
CA LEU A 39 -19.50 5.97 5.76
C LEU A 39 -20.79 5.50 6.45
N LEU A 40 -21.41 4.39 5.99
CA LEU A 40 -22.57 3.79 6.64
C LEU A 40 -22.23 3.23 8.03
N LEU A 41 -21.00 2.77 8.23
CA LEU A 41 -20.50 2.35 9.54
C LEU A 41 -19.97 3.52 10.38
N ASP A 42 -19.87 4.75 9.86
CA ASP A 42 -19.33 5.90 10.60
C ASP A 42 -20.21 6.29 11.79
N GLU A 43 -21.53 6.25 11.65
CA GLU A 43 -22.45 6.50 12.78
C GLU A 43 -22.27 5.49 13.93
N ARG A 44 -21.84 4.27 13.61
CA ARG A 44 -21.62 3.20 14.60
C ARG A 44 -20.18 3.17 15.13
N LEU A 45 -19.21 3.55 14.30
CA LEU A 45 -17.78 3.53 14.62
C LEU A 45 -17.26 4.89 15.11
N GLY A 46 -17.98 5.98 14.94
CA GLY A 46 -17.57 7.35 15.33
C GLY A 46 -16.20 7.73 14.75
N LEU A 47 -15.95 7.48 13.46
CA LEU A 47 -14.68 7.80 12.79
C LEU A 47 -14.56 9.29 12.48
N SER A 48 -15.69 9.97 12.22
CA SER A 48 -15.77 11.43 12.01
C SER A 48 -15.54 12.24 13.28
N ALA A 49 -16.10 11.82 14.42
CA ALA A 49 -15.95 12.51 15.71
C ALA A 49 -14.49 12.67 16.20
N ASN A 50 -13.58 11.82 15.70
CA ASN A 50 -12.16 11.80 16.09
C ASN A 50 -11.20 12.18 14.93
N GLY A 51 -11.69 12.68 13.79
CA GLY A 51 -10.84 13.15 12.68
C GLY A 51 -10.06 12.07 11.94
N GLN A 52 -10.40 10.79 12.12
CA GLN A 52 -9.68 9.64 11.51
C GLN A 52 -10.33 9.13 10.22
N LEU A 53 -11.59 9.52 9.97
CA LEU A 53 -12.29 9.28 8.70
C LEU A 53 -11.41 9.58 7.45
N PRO A 54 -10.73 10.75 7.33
CA PRO A 54 -9.90 11.03 6.16
C PRO A 54 -8.70 10.07 6.02
N TRP A 55 -8.10 9.60 7.12
CA TRP A 55 -6.98 8.67 7.07
C TRP A 55 -7.40 7.27 6.59
N VAL A 56 -8.58 6.80 7.01
CA VAL A 56 -9.14 5.52 6.55
C VAL A 56 -9.52 5.60 5.07
N ILE A 57 -10.14 6.70 4.64
CA ILE A 57 -10.47 6.95 3.23
C ILE A 57 -9.20 7.05 2.39
N CYS A 58 -8.16 7.76 2.86
CA CYS A 58 -6.86 7.83 2.19
C CYS A 58 -6.18 6.47 2.12
N GLY A 59 -6.28 5.63 3.16
CA GLY A 59 -5.75 4.27 3.17
C GLY A 59 -6.43 3.37 2.13
N ILE A 60 -7.76 3.44 2.03
CA ILE A 60 -8.54 2.71 1.02
C ILE A 60 -8.21 3.22 -0.38
N ALA A 61 -8.17 4.55 -0.58
CA ALA A 61 -7.81 5.15 -1.86
C ALA A 61 -6.39 4.77 -2.29
N LEU A 62 -5.42 4.79 -1.38
CA LEU A 62 -4.04 4.38 -1.63
C LEU A 62 -3.99 2.89 -2.00
N CYS A 63 -4.73 2.03 -1.29
CA CYS A 63 -4.80 0.60 -1.57
C CYS A 63 -5.42 0.33 -2.96
N CYS A 64 -6.48 1.05 -3.32
CA CYS A 64 -7.09 0.96 -4.65
C CYS A 64 -6.16 1.47 -5.76
N VAL A 65 -5.44 2.58 -5.54
CA VAL A 65 -4.42 3.07 -6.48
C VAL A 65 -3.28 2.05 -6.63
N LEU A 66 -2.87 1.39 -5.53
CA LEU A 66 -1.85 0.36 -5.56
C LEU A 66 -2.33 -0.89 -6.33
N LEU A 67 -3.57 -1.33 -6.08
CA LEU A 67 -4.21 -2.44 -6.78
C LEU A 67 -4.40 -2.15 -8.28
N LEU A 68 -4.72 -0.91 -8.65
CA LEU A 68 -4.77 -0.47 -10.05
C LEU A 68 -3.39 -0.54 -10.71
N ALA A 69 -2.35 -0.04 -10.05
CA ALA A 69 -0.96 -0.16 -10.52
C ALA A 69 -0.49 -1.63 -10.60
N LEU A 70 -1.05 -2.51 -9.76
CA LEU A 70 -0.80 -3.95 -9.75
C LEU A 70 -1.56 -4.72 -10.83
N SER A 71 -2.70 -4.22 -11.31
CA SER A 71 -3.55 -4.92 -12.29
C SER A 71 -2.84 -5.12 -13.64
N ASP A 72 -2.06 -4.13 -14.09
CA ASP A 72 -1.21 -4.23 -15.28
C ASP A 72 -0.06 -5.23 -15.08
N ALA A 73 0.46 -5.33 -13.85
CA ALA A 73 1.48 -6.32 -13.50
C ALA A 73 0.89 -7.75 -13.47
N PHE A 74 -0.33 -7.92 -12.98
CA PHE A 74 -1.00 -9.22 -12.85
C PHE A 74 -1.47 -9.79 -14.20
N ALA A 75 -2.01 -8.95 -15.09
CA ALA A 75 -2.35 -9.33 -16.46
C ALA A 75 -1.11 -9.87 -17.22
N SER A 76 0.06 -9.26 -16.95
CA SER A 76 1.33 -9.70 -17.54
C SER A 76 1.90 -10.99 -16.90
N LEU A 77 1.56 -11.28 -15.64
CA LEU A 77 1.96 -12.50 -14.93
C LEU A 77 1.09 -13.71 -15.33
N ALA A 78 -0.21 -13.49 -15.51
CA ALA A 78 -1.15 -14.49 -16.02
C ALA A 78 -0.74 -14.96 -17.42
N ASN A 79 -0.36 -14.03 -18.31
CA ASN A 79 0.21 -14.36 -19.62
C ASN A 79 1.55 -15.12 -19.54
N TRP A 80 2.38 -14.86 -18.51
CA TRP A 80 3.64 -15.57 -18.31
C TRP A 80 3.42 -17.02 -17.82
N LEU A 81 2.45 -17.22 -16.92
CA LEU A 81 2.11 -18.54 -16.39
C LEU A 81 1.44 -19.46 -17.43
N THR A 82 0.61 -18.90 -18.32
CA THR A 82 0.00 -19.68 -19.41
C THR A 82 1.02 -20.08 -20.48
N GLN A 83 2.07 -19.27 -20.70
CA GLN A 83 3.14 -19.55 -21.68
C GLN A 83 4.15 -20.61 -21.22
N ARG A 84 4.37 -20.79 -19.91
CA ARG A 84 5.22 -21.89 -19.40
C ARG A 84 4.64 -23.29 -19.68
N ARG A 85 3.36 -23.39 -20.03
CA ARG A 85 2.71 -24.65 -20.42
C ARG A 85 2.86 -25.01 -21.90
N TRP A 86 3.37 -24.11 -22.76
CA TRP A 86 3.35 -24.28 -24.22
C TRP A 86 4.64 -23.91 -24.97
N LEU A 87 5.77 -23.85 -24.29
CA LEU A 87 7.08 -23.84 -24.96
C LEU A 87 7.72 -25.23 -24.83
N PRO A 88 7.61 -26.13 -25.83
CA PRO A 88 8.57 -27.20 -25.93
C PRO A 88 9.94 -26.53 -26.10
N HIS A 89 10.82 -26.71 -25.11
CA HIS A 89 12.25 -26.40 -25.23
C HIS A 89 12.87 -27.32 -26.28
N ARG A 90 12.61 -27.08 -27.57
CA ARG A 90 13.52 -27.52 -28.62
C ARG A 90 14.68 -26.54 -28.67
N GLN A 91 15.65 -26.78 -27.81
CA GLN A 91 17.03 -26.38 -28.08
C GLN A 91 17.47 -27.10 -29.37
N ALA A 92 17.17 -26.52 -30.53
CA ALA A 92 18.04 -26.74 -31.67
C ALA A 92 19.32 -25.97 -31.35
N ARG A 93 20.28 -26.66 -30.73
CA ARG A 93 21.69 -26.33 -30.87
C ARG A 93 22.03 -26.43 -32.35
N GLN A 94 21.70 -25.40 -33.11
CA GLN A 94 22.58 -24.94 -34.17
C GLN A 94 23.38 -23.80 -33.54
N SER A 95 24.29 -24.19 -32.66
CA SER A 95 25.54 -23.46 -32.51
C SER A 95 26.13 -23.36 -33.91
N ALA A 96 25.88 -22.25 -34.59
CA ALA A 96 26.79 -21.76 -35.59
C ALA A 96 28.16 -21.77 -34.91
N SER A 97 29.11 -22.50 -35.48
CA SER A 97 30.48 -22.57 -35.01
C SER A 97 30.99 -21.15 -34.74
N PRO A 98 31.77 -20.90 -33.66
CA PRO A 98 32.27 -19.56 -33.34
C PRO A 98 33.27 -19.01 -34.37
N SER A 99 33.53 -19.73 -35.47
CA SER A 99 34.60 -19.47 -36.44
C SER A 99 34.24 -18.49 -37.55
N ASP A 100 32.95 -18.16 -37.77
CA ASP A 100 32.53 -17.48 -39.00
C ASP A 100 32.03 -16.03 -38.80
N VAL A 101 32.02 -15.52 -37.56
CA VAL A 101 31.72 -14.11 -37.30
C VAL A 101 33.03 -13.32 -37.27
N PRO A 102 33.34 -12.50 -38.29
CA PRO A 102 34.54 -11.66 -38.23
C PRO A 102 34.44 -10.78 -36.98
N ALA A 103 35.52 -10.69 -36.22
CA ALA A 103 35.62 -9.83 -35.05
C ALA A 103 35.26 -8.39 -35.47
N SER A 104 34.03 -7.98 -35.17
CA SER A 104 33.53 -6.65 -35.52
C SER A 104 34.22 -5.64 -34.61
N ASP A 105 35.16 -4.87 -35.16
CA ASP A 105 35.84 -3.82 -34.43
C ASP A 105 34.89 -2.62 -34.25
N TRP A 106 34.34 -2.48 -33.04
CA TRP A 106 33.50 -1.34 -32.69
C TRP A 106 34.31 -0.03 -32.58
N GLY A 107 35.63 -0.12 -32.35
CA GLY A 107 36.57 1.00 -32.34
C GLY A 107 36.28 2.11 -31.31
N ALA A 108 37.27 2.99 -31.11
CA ALA A 108 37.09 4.22 -30.31
C ALA A 108 36.10 5.21 -30.96
N ALA A 109 35.96 5.15 -32.29
CA ALA A 109 35.07 6.02 -33.06
C ALA A 109 33.58 5.86 -32.65
N PHE A 110 33.12 4.63 -32.38
CA PHE A 110 31.74 4.42 -31.92
C PHE A 110 31.47 5.03 -30.54
N GLN A 111 32.44 4.96 -29.63
CA GLN A 111 32.32 5.58 -28.29
C GLN A 111 32.19 7.10 -28.41
N LEU A 112 32.92 7.73 -29.35
CA LEU A 112 32.79 9.16 -29.64
C LEU A 112 31.40 9.51 -30.21
N VAL A 113 30.82 8.66 -31.05
CA VAL A 113 29.44 8.86 -31.56
C VAL A 113 28.42 8.74 -30.42
N ALA A 114 28.56 7.73 -29.57
CA ALA A 114 27.70 7.55 -28.39
C ALA A 114 27.85 8.69 -27.38
N GLN A 115 29.04 9.27 -27.24
CA GLN A 115 29.28 10.44 -26.41
C GLN A 115 28.68 11.71 -27.01
N ARG A 116 28.95 12.01 -28.29
CA ARG A 116 28.36 13.15 -29.01
C ARG A 116 26.84 13.10 -29.00
N TRP A 117 26.24 11.92 -29.10
CA TRP A 117 24.79 11.76 -28.97
C TRP A 117 24.24 12.19 -27.60
N ARG A 118 24.98 11.89 -26.51
CA ARG A 118 24.60 12.25 -25.14
C ARG A 118 24.69 13.76 -24.90
N GLU A 119 25.70 14.39 -25.49
CA GLU A 119 25.99 15.84 -25.36
C GLU A 119 25.03 16.71 -26.20
N ARG A 120 24.49 16.18 -27.30
CA ARG A 120 23.53 16.93 -28.14
C ARG A 120 22.19 17.18 -27.44
N PRO A 121 21.54 18.33 -27.67
CA PRO A 121 20.18 18.60 -27.19
C PRO A 121 19.18 17.66 -27.88
N ALA A 122 18.10 17.29 -27.18
CA ALA A 122 17.16 16.25 -27.62
C ALA A 122 16.63 16.44 -29.05
N LYS A 123 16.43 17.69 -29.50
CA LYS A 123 15.94 18.03 -30.84
C LYS A 123 16.95 17.79 -31.98
N GLN A 124 18.25 17.68 -31.66
CA GLN A 124 19.35 17.53 -32.63
C GLN A 124 20.04 16.16 -32.54
N ARG A 125 19.49 15.24 -31.74
CA ARG A 125 20.04 13.90 -31.58
C ARG A 125 19.74 13.07 -32.83
N PRO A 126 20.74 12.44 -33.45
CA PRO A 126 20.49 11.56 -34.58
C PRO A 126 19.71 10.33 -34.12
N HIS A 127 18.81 9.83 -34.96
CA HIS A 127 18.08 8.59 -34.65
C HIS A 127 18.98 7.38 -34.81
N TRP A 128 18.85 6.39 -33.93
CA TRP A 128 19.60 5.13 -34.04
C TRP A 128 18.63 4.02 -34.40
N LEU A 129 18.97 3.31 -35.47
CA LEU A 129 18.19 2.19 -35.99
C LEU A 129 19.01 0.92 -35.95
N LEU A 130 18.41 -0.15 -35.45
CA LEU A 130 19.00 -1.48 -35.43
C LEU A 130 18.47 -2.27 -36.63
N LEU A 131 19.33 -2.67 -37.56
CA LEU A 131 18.99 -3.62 -38.61
C LEU A 131 19.08 -5.04 -38.05
N CYS A 132 17.97 -5.78 -38.08
CA CYS A 132 17.90 -7.16 -37.65
C CYS A 132 17.43 -8.02 -38.82
N GLY A 133 18.19 -9.04 -39.21
CA GLY A 133 17.83 -9.91 -40.34
C GLY A 133 18.80 -11.08 -40.47
N ALA A 134 18.60 -11.90 -41.51
CA ALA A 134 19.64 -12.82 -41.95
C ALA A 134 20.88 -12.02 -42.39
N LEU A 135 22.08 -12.55 -42.16
CA LEU A 135 23.34 -11.83 -42.45
C LEU A 135 23.41 -11.40 -43.92
N GLU A 136 22.94 -12.25 -44.82
CA GLU A 136 22.83 -11.96 -46.26
C GLU A 136 21.88 -10.81 -46.55
N ALA A 137 20.71 -10.76 -45.89
CA ALA A 137 19.74 -9.69 -46.06
C ALA A 137 20.29 -8.34 -45.56
N VAL A 138 21.03 -8.33 -44.44
CA VAL A 138 21.69 -7.12 -43.93
C VAL A 138 22.76 -6.63 -44.93
N ARG A 139 23.59 -7.55 -45.45
CA ARG A 139 24.62 -7.22 -46.46
C ARG A 139 24.04 -6.74 -47.78
N GLN A 140 22.90 -7.29 -48.21
CA GLN A 140 22.20 -6.82 -49.42
C GLN A 140 21.54 -5.45 -49.21
N ALA A 141 20.94 -5.23 -48.04
CA ALA A 141 20.23 -3.99 -47.73
C ALA A 141 21.21 -2.80 -47.54
N ALA A 142 22.34 -3.03 -46.87
CA ALA A 142 23.34 -2.02 -46.58
C ALA A 142 24.76 -2.64 -46.66
N PRO A 143 25.35 -2.73 -47.87
CA PRO A 143 26.64 -3.41 -48.08
C PRO A 143 27.80 -2.79 -47.32
N ALA A 144 27.71 -1.50 -46.98
CA ALA A 144 28.71 -0.81 -46.16
C ALA A 144 28.81 -1.37 -44.72
N LEU A 145 27.75 -2.01 -44.19
CA LEU A 145 27.79 -2.67 -42.88
C LEU A 145 28.61 -3.95 -42.87
N ALA A 146 28.96 -4.51 -44.04
CA ALA A 146 29.85 -5.67 -44.11
C ALA A 146 31.29 -5.33 -43.68
N LYS A 147 31.69 -4.05 -43.77
CA LYS A 147 33.04 -3.58 -43.41
C LYS A 147 33.13 -3.13 -41.95
N GLN A 148 32.05 -2.60 -41.39
CA GLN A 148 31.98 -2.11 -40.01
C GLN A 148 30.55 -2.25 -39.45
N PRO A 149 30.37 -2.56 -38.14
CA PRO A 149 29.06 -2.90 -37.57
C PRO A 149 28.10 -1.72 -37.42
N TRP A 150 28.53 -0.48 -37.73
CA TRP A 150 27.73 0.72 -37.65
C TRP A 150 28.08 1.72 -38.76
N LEU A 151 27.12 2.57 -39.14
CA LEU A 151 27.29 3.65 -40.11
C LEU A 151 26.66 4.93 -39.58
N GLU A 152 27.39 6.04 -39.61
CA GLU A 152 26.88 7.37 -39.27
C GLU A 152 26.60 8.17 -40.56
N THR A 153 25.47 8.87 -40.59
CA THR A 153 25.09 9.83 -41.63
C THR A 153 24.46 11.07 -41.00
N ASP A 154 24.20 12.10 -41.80
CA ASP A 154 23.57 13.35 -41.36
C ASP A 154 22.21 13.08 -40.70
N GLY A 155 22.21 13.00 -39.37
CA GLY A 155 21.01 12.80 -38.55
C GLY A 155 20.64 11.34 -38.24
N MET A 156 21.42 10.34 -38.65
CA MET A 156 21.09 8.91 -38.44
C MET A 156 22.31 8.05 -38.15
N VAL A 157 22.15 7.05 -37.27
CA VAL A 157 23.13 5.99 -37.02
C VAL A 157 22.46 4.64 -37.29
N LEU A 158 22.99 3.89 -38.24
CA LEU A 158 22.52 2.56 -38.60
C LEU A 158 23.45 1.53 -37.98
N ILE A 159 22.92 0.55 -37.26
CA ILE A 159 23.70 -0.44 -36.53
C ILE A 159 23.23 -1.84 -36.93
N ASP A 160 24.16 -2.74 -37.22
CA ASP A 160 23.85 -4.15 -37.46
C ASP A 160 23.60 -4.87 -36.13
N ALA A 161 22.36 -5.30 -35.89
CA ALA A 161 21.97 -6.06 -34.70
C ALA A 161 22.40 -7.52 -34.74
N SER A 162 22.84 -8.02 -35.89
CA SER A 162 23.37 -9.37 -36.07
C SER A 162 24.88 -9.47 -35.81
N ALA A 163 25.57 -8.32 -35.72
CA ALA A 163 26.97 -8.25 -35.32
C ALA A 163 27.17 -8.61 -33.83
N ALA A 164 28.41 -8.88 -33.45
CA ALA A 164 28.75 -9.11 -32.04
C ALA A 164 28.40 -7.86 -31.20
N PRO A 165 27.90 -8.04 -29.96
CA PRO A 165 27.47 -6.92 -29.15
C PRO A 165 28.62 -5.93 -28.86
N PRO A 166 28.33 -4.62 -28.80
CA PRO A 166 29.33 -3.61 -28.46
C PRO A 166 29.85 -3.77 -27.03
N PRO A 167 31.01 -3.16 -26.69
CA PRO A 167 31.53 -3.15 -25.32
C PRO A 167 30.50 -2.54 -24.35
N GLY A 168 30.07 -3.34 -23.36
CA GLY A 168 28.99 -2.99 -22.43
C GLY A 168 27.59 -3.51 -22.80
N GLY A 169 27.47 -4.20 -23.94
CA GLY A 169 26.27 -4.88 -24.42
C GLY A 169 25.21 -3.96 -25.03
N TRP A 170 24.22 -4.57 -25.70
CA TRP A 170 23.11 -3.86 -26.36
C TRP A 170 22.37 -2.88 -25.44
N ARG A 171 22.31 -3.16 -24.13
CA ARG A 171 21.64 -2.30 -23.13
C ARG A 171 22.31 -0.94 -22.93
N ARG A 172 23.62 -0.82 -23.18
CA ARG A 172 24.40 0.39 -22.85
C ARG A 172 24.78 1.23 -24.08
N LEU A 173 24.24 0.89 -25.25
CA LEU A 173 24.46 1.60 -26.52
C LEU A 173 24.43 3.14 -26.40
N ARG A 174 23.42 3.69 -25.71
CA ARG A 174 23.27 5.14 -25.46
C ARG A 174 23.42 5.54 -23.98
N GLY A 175 23.89 4.62 -23.14
CA GLY A 175 23.98 4.77 -21.68
C GLY A 175 23.00 3.90 -20.88
N ARG A 176 23.10 3.92 -19.54
CA ARG A 176 22.42 2.97 -18.64
C ARG A 176 20.90 3.18 -18.51
N TRP A 177 20.43 4.40 -18.70
CA TRP A 177 19.05 4.82 -18.41
C TRP A 177 18.28 5.25 -19.66
N GLN A 178 18.93 5.26 -20.82
CA GLN A 178 18.34 5.61 -22.10
C GLN A 178 17.92 4.36 -22.87
N ALA A 179 16.97 4.50 -23.78
CA ALA A 179 16.66 3.46 -24.74
C ALA A 179 17.88 3.24 -25.65
N PRO A 180 18.26 1.99 -25.95
CA PRO A 180 19.49 1.68 -26.67
C PRO A 180 19.44 2.07 -28.16
N ALA A 181 18.24 2.13 -28.73
CA ALA A 181 17.96 2.64 -30.07
C ALA A 181 16.53 3.17 -30.11
N ASP A 182 16.16 3.85 -31.21
CA ASP A 182 14.79 4.36 -31.38
C ASP A 182 13.88 3.28 -31.95
N ALA A 183 14.41 2.43 -32.85
CA ALA A 183 13.66 1.36 -33.47
C ALA A 183 14.53 0.22 -34.00
N VAL A 184 13.88 -0.90 -34.29
CA VAL A 184 14.45 -2.05 -35.00
C VAL A 184 13.81 -2.14 -36.38
N ILE A 185 14.62 -2.28 -37.42
CA ILE A 185 14.18 -2.63 -38.77
C ILE A 185 14.45 -4.12 -38.95
N ALA A 186 13.39 -4.91 -39.00
CA ALA A 186 13.44 -6.35 -39.22
C ALA A 186 13.40 -6.62 -40.73
N LEU A 187 14.53 -7.00 -41.32
CA LEU A 187 14.68 -7.25 -42.76
C LEU A 187 14.15 -8.64 -43.10
N LEU A 188 13.15 -8.69 -43.99
CA LEU A 188 12.55 -9.92 -44.48
C LEU A 188 12.98 -10.16 -45.94
N PRO A 189 13.87 -11.12 -46.23
CA PRO A 189 14.18 -11.50 -47.60
C PRO A 189 13.02 -12.28 -48.23
N GLN A 190 12.94 -12.33 -49.57
CA GLN A 190 11.79 -12.88 -50.31
C GLN A 190 11.41 -14.33 -49.96
N ALA A 191 12.35 -15.14 -49.47
CA ALA A 191 12.13 -16.52 -49.03
C ALA A 191 12.55 -16.78 -47.56
N GLY A 192 12.63 -15.73 -46.75
CA GLY A 192 13.18 -15.82 -45.39
C GLY A 192 12.28 -16.54 -44.39
N ASP A 193 12.90 -17.31 -43.50
CA ASP A 193 12.21 -17.88 -42.35
C ASP A 193 11.90 -16.78 -41.32
N ALA A 194 10.64 -16.37 -41.31
CA ALA A 194 10.17 -15.33 -40.46
C ALA A 194 10.22 -15.75 -38.97
N ALA A 195 10.13 -17.05 -38.64
CA ALA A 195 10.25 -17.53 -37.26
C ALA A 195 11.65 -17.25 -36.66
N ALA A 196 12.71 -17.37 -37.47
CA ALA A 196 14.06 -17.02 -37.05
C ALA A 196 14.21 -15.51 -36.79
N LEU A 197 13.54 -14.67 -37.57
CA LEU A 197 13.53 -13.21 -37.38
C LEU A 197 12.82 -12.84 -36.06
N ALA A 198 11.70 -13.48 -35.77
CA ALA A 198 10.96 -13.33 -34.52
C ALA A 198 11.85 -13.62 -33.31
N GLU A 199 12.51 -14.79 -33.31
CA GLU A 199 13.40 -15.20 -32.23
C GLU A 199 14.55 -14.21 -32.02
N ARG A 200 15.19 -13.75 -33.11
CA ARG A 200 16.28 -12.76 -33.05
C ARG A 200 15.82 -11.42 -32.45
N THR A 201 14.64 -10.93 -32.85
CA THR A 201 14.10 -9.68 -32.28
C THR A 201 13.76 -9.83 -30.80
N GLU A 202 13.29 -11.00 -30.36
CA GLU A 202 13.04 -11.29 -28.95
C GLU A 202 14.35 -11.36 -28.16
N GLN A 203 15.36 -12.05 -28.68
CA GLN A 203 16.69 -12.13 -28.07
C GLN A 203 17.32 -10.72 -27.93
N LEU A 204 17.17 -9.86 -28.94
CA LEU A 204 17.62 -8.46 -28.87
C LEU A 204 16.85 -7.66 -27.81
N ALA A 205 15.54 -7.86 -27.68
CA ALA A 205 14.74 -7.23 -26.63
C ALA A 205 15.14 -7.71 -25.22
N ILE A 206 15.52 -8.98 -25.07
CA ILE A 206 16.06 -9.55 -23.83
C ILE A 206 17.43 -8.93 -23.51
N ALA A 207 18.36 -8.97 -24.48
CA ALA A 207 19.74 -8.49 -24.30
C ALA A 207 19.81 -6.99 -24.03
N SER A 208 18.92 -6.22 -24.66
CA SER A 208 18.84 -4.77 -24.49
C SER A 208 18.08 -4.37 -23.21
N GLY A 209 17.14 -5.19 -22.73
CA GLY A 209 16.25 -4.85 -21.62
C GLY A 209 15.16 -3.84 -21.97
N TRP A 210 14.97 -3.56 -23.27
CA TRP A 210 13.99 -2.63 -23.82
C TRP A 210 13.15 -3.33 -24.89
N THR A 211 11.86 -3.00 -24.94
CA THR A 211 10.98 -3.33 -26.07
C THR A 211 10.99 -2.15 -27.03
N LEU A 212 11.76 -2.28 -28.10
CA LEU A 212 11.88 -1.29 -29.16
C LEU A 212 10.74 -1.49 -30.19
N PRO A 213 10.25 -0.41 -30.82
CA PRO A 213 9.30 -0.54 -31.93
C PRO A 213 9.98 -1.22 -33.12
N ILE A 214 9.27 -2.16 -33.75
CA ILE A 214 9.81 -2.95 -34.85
C ILE A 214 9.08 -2.58 -36.15
N THR A 215 9.86 -2.29 -37.18
CA THR A 215 9.43 -2.10 -38.56
C THR A 215 9.79 -3.33 -39.37
N LEU A 216 8.80 -4.01 -39.94
CA LEU A 216 9.08 -5.09 -40.87
C LEU A 216 9.42 -4.48 -42.23
N CYS A 217 10.64 -4.67 -42.72
CA CYS A 217 11.07 -4.14 -43.99
C CYS A 217 11.23 -5.29 -45.00
N GLN A 218 10.43 -5.22 -46.05
CA GLN A 218 10.49 -6.12 -47.17
C GLN A 218 11.25 -5.48 -48.34
N ARG A 219 11.98 -6.30 -49.10
CA ARG A 219 12.66 -5.85 -50.32
C ARG A 219 11.63 -5.47 -51.38
N ALA A 220 11.71 -4.23 -51.87
CA ALA A 220 10.92 -3.72 -52.98
C ALA A 220 11.27 -4.47 -54.29
N PRO A 221 10.37 -4.51 -55.29
CA PRO A 221 10.67 -5.17 -56.55
C PRO A 221 11.81 -4.45 -57.28
N ASP A 222 12.68 -5.21 -57.96
CA ASP A 222 13.92 -4.69 -58.54
C ASP A 222 13.67 -3.60 -59.60
N ASN A 223 12.48 -3.60 -60.22
CA ASN A 223 12.07 -2.60 -61.18
C ASN A 223 11.52 -1.30 -60.56
N ALA A 224 11.43 -1.17 -59.23
CA ALA A 224 10.81 0.00 -58.59
C ALA A 224 11.62 1.30 -58.72
N GLY A 225 12.94 1.20 -58.93
CA GLY A 225 13.87 2.33 -58.79
C GLY A 225 14.10 2.69 -57.32
N PRO A 226 15.07 3.55 -56.97
CA PRO A 226 15.49 3.77 -55.59
C PRO A 226 14.39 4.44 -54.74
N GLY A 227 14.16 3.92 -53.53
CA GLY A 227 13.20 4.51 -52.61
C GLY A 227 12.88 3.67 -51.38
N ILE A 228 12.13 4.29 -50.46
CA ILE A 228 11.53 3.63 -49.30
C ILE A 228 10.09 4.09 -49.11
N ALA A 229 9.21 3.17 -48.73
CA ALA A 229 7.81 3.45 -48.46
C ALA A 229 7.45 2.82 -47.11
N GLY A 230 7.03 3.63 -46.14
CA GLY A 230 6.61 3.18 -44.83
C GLY A 230 5.09 3.20 -44.65
N TRP A 231 4.60 2.28 -43.84
CA TRP A 231 3.21 2.19 -43.43
C TRP A 231 3.09 1.94 -41.93
N PRO A 232 2.43 2.82 -41.17
CA PRO A 232 2.12 2.53 -39.79
C PRO A 232 1.05 1.43 -39.72
N LEU A 233 1.30 0.40 -38.92
CA LEU A 233 0.36 -0.65 -38.58
C LEU A 233 -0.31 -0.28 -37.24
N PRO A 234 -1.51 0.33 -37.25
CA PRO A 234 -2.20 0.72 -36.01
C PRO A 234 -2.69 -0.49 -35.22
N ALA A 235 -2.97 -1.61 -35.89
CA ALA A 235 -3.36 -2.86 -35.29
C ALA A 235 -2.69 -4.03 -36.01
N LEU A 236 -2.16 -4.97 -35.24
CA LEU A 236 -1.51 -6.16 -35.79
C LEU A 236 -2.55 -7.05 -36.51
N PRO A 237 -2.46 -7.29 -37.83
CA PRO A 237 -3.49 -8.02 -38.58
C PRO A 237 -3.66 -9.44 -38.05
N ALA A 238 -4.86 -9.84 -37.60
CA ALA A 238 -5.04 -11.04 -36.77
C ALA A 238 -4.86 -12.36 -37.53
N ASN A 239 -5.30 -12.37 -38.78
CA ASN A 239 -5.29 -13.47 -39.72
C ASN A 239 -4.77 -13.00 -41.09
N ALA A 240 -4.68 -13.92 -42.05
CA ALA A 240 -4.27 -13.62 -43.42
C ALA A 240 -5.23 -12.61 -44.09
N ASP A 241 -6.54 -12.72 -43.83
CA ASP A 241 -7.56 -11.83 -44.40
C ASP A 241 -7.41 -10.38 -43.92
N ASP A 242 -7.19 -10.18 -42.61
CA ASP A 242 -6.90 -8.86 -42.04
C ASP A 242 -5.63 -8.27 -42.66
N TRP A 243 -4.62 -9.11 -42.89
CA TRP A 243 -3.37 -8.68 -43.52
C TRP A 243 -3.64 -8.23 -44.95
N ALA A 244 -4.34 -9.04 -45.75
CA ALA A 244 -4.65 -8.73 -47.14
C ALA A 244 -5.48 -7.44 -47.26
N THR A 245 -6.43 -7.23 -46.33
CA THR A 245 -7.25 -6.00 -46.27
C THR A 245 -6.38 -4.77 -45.97
N GLN A 246 -5.46 -4.87 -45.01
CA GLN A 246 -4.54 -3.78 -44.68
C GLN A 246 -3.50 -3.53 -45.78
N ALA A 247 -3.00 -4.57 -46.43
CA ALA A 247 -2.07 -4.46 -47.54
C ALA A 247 -2.73 -3.80 -48.75
N LYS A 248 -3.97 -4.16 -49.08
CA LYS A 248 -4.75 -3.48 -50.13
C LYS A 248 -4.97 -2.00 -49.82
N ALA A 249 -5.39 -1.68 -48.59
CA ALA A 249 -5.53 -0.30 -48.15
C ALA A 249 -4.19 0.47 -48.19
N TRP A 250 -3.08 -0.21 -47.98
CA TRP A 250 -1.75 0.38 -48.14
C TRP A 250 -1.41 0.62 -49.61
N ALA A 251 -1.65 -0.35 -50.50
CA ALA A 251 -1.45 -0.21 -51.94
C ALA A 251 -2.21 1.00 -52.50
N ASP A 252 -3.49 1.14 -52.14
CA ASP A 252 -4.34 2.27 -52.56
C ASP A 252 -3.73 3.61 -52.12
N ARG A 253 -3.21 3.69 -50.89
CA ARG A 253 -2.57 4.93 -50.39
C ARG A 253 -1.21 5.19 -51.01
N LEU A 254 -0.45 4.16 -51.36
CA LEU A 254 0.81 4.30 -52.10
C LEU A 254 0.55 4.83 -53.52
N ALA A 255 -0.48 4.31 -54.19
CA ALA A 255 -0.90 4.77 -55.49
C ALA A 255 -1.28 6.26 -55.45
N LEU A 256 -2.13 6.66 -54.49
CA LEU A 256 -2.53 8.06 -54.31
C LEU A 256 -1.36 9.01 -54.01
N ARG A 257 -0.34 8.56 -53.25
CA ARG A 257 0.88 9.36 -52.98
C ARG A 257 1.84 9.41 -54.17
N GLY A 258 1.82 8.39 -55.01
CA GLY A 258 2.67 8.30 -56.20
C GLY A 258 2.19 9.18 -57.35
N ILE A 259 0.89 9.49 -57.40
CA ILE A 259 0.29 10.38 -58.41
C ILE A 259 0.62 11.84 -58.06
N PRO A 260 1.15 12.62 -59.02
CA PRO A 260 1.45 14.04 -58.78
C PRO A 260 0.13 14.82 -58.57
N THR A 261 -0.04 15.39 -57.38
CA THR A 261 -1.25 16.18 -57.02
C THR A 261 -1.21 17.63 -57.51
N HIS A 262 -0.04 18.14 -57.89
CA HIS A 262 0.16 19.50 -58.39
C HIS A 262 1.10 19.51 -59.60
N GLN A 263 0.96 20.48 -60.50
CA GLN A 263 1.75 20.60 -61.75
C GLN A 263 3.27 20.65 -61.53
N ASN A 264 3.75 21.00 -60.33
CA ASN A 264 5.18 21.04 -59.99
C ASN A 264 5.69 19.80 -59.25
N ASN A 265 4.83 18.81 -58.96
CA ASN A 265 5.24 17.62 -58.21
C ASN A 265 5.65 16.51 -59.19
N VAL A 266 6.87 15.97 -59.04
CA VAL A 266 7.35 14.87 -59.88
C VAL A 266 6.65 13.58 -59.44
N ALA A 267 6.08 12.84 -60.39
CA ALA A 267 5.51 11.53 -60.11
C ALA A 267 6.54 10.65 -59.40
N GLN A 268 6.12 9.90 -58.38
CA GLN A 268 7.04 9.01 -57.64
C GLN A 268 6.88 7.57 -58.14
N PRO A 269 7.65 7.15 -59.18
CA PRO A 269 7.48 5.84 -59.81
C PRO A 269 7.71 4.69 -58.83
N PHE A 270 8.56 4.89 -57.81
CA PHE A 270 8.81 3.93 -56.75
C PHE A 270 7.53 3.55 -56.00
N LEU A 271 6.72 4.53 -55.59
CA LEU A 271 5.49 4.28 -54.83
C LEU A 271 4.43 3.57 -55.70
N LEU A 272 4.31 3.98 -56.97
CA LEU A 272 3.38 3.37 -57.92
C LEU A 272 3.73 1.89 -58.19
N ARG A 273 5.02 1.59 -58.41
CA ARG A 273 5.49 0.22 -58.63
C ARG A 273 5.38 -0.64 -57.37
N CYS A 274 5.61 -0.06 -56.19
CA CYS A 274 5.36 -0.74 -54.93
C CYS A 274 3.87 -1.04 -54.72
N ALA A 275 2.97 -0.12 -55.08
CA ALA A 275 1.52 -0.35 -55.00
C ALA A 275 1.10 -1.52 -55.90
N GLN A 276 1.51 -1.51 -57.17
CA GLN A 276 1.20 -2.58 -58.12
C GLN A 276 1.76 -3.94 -57.69
N TRP A 277 2.98 -3.96 -57.15
CA TRP A 277 3.58 -5.18 -56.63
C TRP A 277 2.84 -5.71 -55.40
N LEU A 278 2.47 -4.82 -54.47
CA LEU A 278 1.74 -5.19 -53.26
C LEU A 278 0.35 -5.75 -53.58
N GLU A 279 -0.35 -5.20 -54.58
CA GLU A 279 -1.63 -5.75 -55.06
C GLU A 279 -1.48 -7.17 -55.61
N ARG A 280 -0.39 -7.44 -56.32
CA ARG A 280 -0.13 -8.76 -56.93
C ARG A 280 0.30 -9.80 -55.89
N GLU A 281 1.17 -9.42 -54.96
CA GLU A 281 1.78 -10.34 -53.99
C GLU A 281 1.01 -10.43 -52.65
N ALA A 282 -0.08 -9.66 -52.49
CA ALA A 282 -0.80 -9.58 -51.22
C ALA A 282 -1.20 -10.96 -50.65
N ALA A 283 -1.67 -11.88 -51.49
CA ALA A 283 -2.08 -13.21 -51.06
C ALA A 283 -0.89 -14.05 -50.55
N ALA A 284 0.22 -14.07 -51.27
CA ALA A 284 1.42 -14.80 -50.88
C ALA A 284 2.02 -14.25 -49.57
N LEU A 285 2.01 -12.93 -49.41
CA LEU A 285 2.46 -12.26 -48.20
C LEU A 285 1.54 -12.50 -47.00
N ALA A 286 0.23 -12.62 -47.23
CA ALA A 286 -0.74 -12.94 -46.18
C ALA A 286 -0.51 -14.35 -45.61
N GLU A 287 -0.22 -15.34 -46.47
CA GLU A 287 0.13 -16.68 -46.01
C GLU A 287 1.48 -16.73 -45.29
N ALA A 288 2.49 -16.02 -45.81
CA ALA A 288 3.78 -15.88 -45.15
C ALA A 288 3.64 -15.22 -43.77
N TRP A 289 2.80 -14.18 -43.68
CA TRP A 289 2.43 -13.53 -42.42
C TRP A 289 1.77 -14.48 -41.44
N GLN A 290 0.85 -15.34 -41.89
CA GLN A 290 0.17 -16.30 -41.01
C GLN A 290 1.13 -17.36 -40.46
N ARG A 291 2.01 -17.90 -41.31
CA ARG A 291 3.08 -18.83 -40.89
C ARG A 291 4.01 -18.17 -39.89
N TRP A 292 4.38 -16.91 -40.15
CA TRP A 292 5.21 -16.13 -39.26
C TRP A 292 4.55 -15.84 -37.90
N ARG A 293 3.29 -15.40 -37.91
CA ARG A 293 2.50 -15.11 -36.71
C ARG A 293 2.38 -16.34 -35.82
N GLY A 294 2.25 -17.53 -36.41
CA GLY A 294 2.24 -18.80 -35.67
C GLY A 294 3.51 -19.04 -34.84
N GLY A 295 4.65 -18.48 -35.24
CA GLY A 295 5.92 -18.53 -34.49
C GLY A 295 6.11 -17.40 -33.46
N LEU A 296 5.27 -16.36 -33.48
CA LEU A 296 5.35 -15.22 -32.58
C LEU A 296 4.51 -15.46 -31.31
N GLY A 297 5.14 -15.97 -30.25
CA GLY A 297 4.47 -16.28 -28.98
C GLY A 297 3.94 -15.05 -28.21
N THR A 298 4.54 -13.88 -28.39
CA THR A 298 4.02 -12.59 -27.92
C THR A 298 3.66 -11.73 -29.13
N ALA A 299 2.80 -10.73 -28.99
CA ALA A 299 2.70 -9.68 -30.00
C ALA A 299 3.97 -8.82 -29.89
N PRO A 300 4.98 -8.98 -30.76
CA PRO A 300 6.06 -8.01 -30.87
C PRO A 300 5.50 -6.61 -31.05
N ALA A 301 6.29 -5.61 -30.63
CA ALA A 301 5.96 -4.20 -30.79
C ALA A 301 6.07 -3.78 -32.27
N PHE A 302 5.43 -4.50 -33.19
CA PHE A 302 5.36 -4.08 -34.58
C PHE A 302 4.53 -2.82 -34.67
N THR A 303 5.13 -1.81 -35.29
CA THR A 303 4.51 -0.51 -35.45
C THR A 303 4.30 -0.17 -36.91
N ALA A 304 5.04 -0.81 -37.81
CA ALA A 304 5.01 -0.47 -39.21
C ALA A 304 5.55 -1.57 -40.11
N LEU A 305 5.16 -1.47 -41.39
CA LEU A 305 5.68 -2.24 -42.49
C LEU A 305 6.34 -1.28 -43.48
N ALA A 306 7.43 -1.68 -44.11
CA ALA A 306 8.17 -0.86 -45.06
C ALA A 306 8.57 -1.67 -46.29
N LEU A 307 8.55 -1.04 -47.46
CA LEU A 307 9.16 -1.54 -48.68
C LEU A 307 10.37 -0.66 -49.01
N ALA A 308 11.53 -1.27 -49.22
CA ALA A 308 12.77 -0.55 -49.52
C ALA A 308 13.54 -1.22 -50.66
N THR A 309 14.16 -0.42 -51.53
CA THR A 309 15.12 -0.93 -52.50
C THR A 309 16.41 -1.36 -51.86
N TRP A 310 16.95 -2.51 -52.24
CA TRP A 310 18.24 -3.01 -51.76
C TRP A 310 19.23 -3.08 -52.92
N PRO A 311 20.47 -2.56 -52.79
CA PRO A 311 20.99 -1.80 -51.65
C PRO A 311 20.32 -0.42 -51.54
N ALA A 312 20.06 0.03 -50.30
CA ALA A 312 19.48 1.34 -50.03
C ALA A 312 20.54 2.29 -49.48
N ASP A 313 20.53 3.54 -49.95
CA ASP A 313 21.31 4.59 -49.30
C ASP A 313 20.89 4.74 -47.84
N VAL A 314 21.87 4.91 -46.94
CA VAL A 314 21.63 5.02 -45.49
C VAL A 314 20.62 6.13 -45.16
N ARG A 315 20.62 7.22 -45.94
CA ARG A 315 19.70 8.35 -45.81
C ARG A 315 18.24 7.98 -46.07
N LEU A 316 17.97 6.99 -46.93
CA LEU A 316 16.61 6.57 -47.26
C LEU A 316 15.92 5.91 -46.06
N TRP A 317 16.66 5.24 -45.17
CA TRP A 317 16.07 4.62 -43.98
C TRP A 317 15.37 5.61 -43.04
N SER A 318 15.71 6.91 -43.09
CA SER A 318 14.98 7.97 -42.37
C SER A 318 13.50 8.09 -42.78
N GLY A 319 13.17 7.75 -44.03
CA GLY A 319 11.81 7.73 -44.56
C GLY A 319 10.94 6.64 -43.92
N ALA A 320 11.53 5.49 -43.56
CA ALA A 320 10.83 4.47 -42.77
C ALA A 320 10.58 4.95 -41.33
N VAL A 321 11.46 5.79 -40.78
CA VAL A 321 11.32 6.34 -39.43
C VAL A 321 10.19 7.34 -39.30
N SER A 322 10.15 8.31 -40.21
CA SER A 322 9.17 9.40 -40.18
C SER A 322 7.73 8.93 -40.44
N GLN A 323 7.55 7.76 -41.07
CA GLN A 323 6.24 7.28 -41.52
C GLN A 323 5.65 6.16 -40.63
N GLY A 324 6.43 5.51 -39.76
CA GLY A 324 6.06 4.23 -39.15
C GLY A 324 6.13 4.11 -37.63
N PHE A 325 6.70 5.06 -36.89
CA PHE A 325 6.92 4.91 -35.44
C PHE A 325 5.90 5.67 -34.59
N ALA A 326 4.74 5.05 -34.36
CA ALA A 326 3.76 5.55 -33.39
C ALA A 326 4.09 5.15 -31.94
N PHE A 327 5.03 4.22 -31.71
CA PHE A 327 5.38 3.74 -30.38
C PHE A 327 6.81 4.10 -30.00
N ALA A 328 6.98 4.76 -28.86
CA ALA A 328 8.28 5.02 -28.25
C ALA A 328 8.86 3.74 -27.63
N PRO A 329 10.20 3.62 -27.56
CA PRO A 329 10.84 2.50 -26.87
C PRO A 329 10.41 2.43 -25.40
N ARG A 330 10.04 1.24 -24.93
CA ARG A 330 9.60 1.01 -23.55
C ARG A 330 10.57 0.12 -22.81
N ARG A 331 10.81 0.43 -21.54
CA ARG A 331 11.68 -0.40 -20.70
C ARG A 331 10.94 -1.69 -20.36
N ARG A 332 11.57 -2.84 -20.55
CA ARG A 332 10.97 -4.12 -20.16
C ARG A 332 10.85 -4.16 -18.64
N SER A 333 9.64 -4.27 -18.10
CA SER A 333 9.44 -4.30 -16.64
C SER A 333 10.16 -5.51 -16.03
N SER A 334 11.01 -5.25 -15.03
CA SER A 334 11.83 -6.30 -14.43
C SER A 334 10.96 -7.27 -13.62
N LEU A 335 11.20 -8.57 -13.74
CA LEU A 335 10.49 -9.61 -12.98
C LEU A 335 10.59 -9.39 -11.46
N TRP A 336 11.68 -8.78 -10.98
CA TRP A 336 11.86 -8.43 -9.58
C TRP A 336 10.91 -7.31 -9.13
N GLN A 337 10.66 -6.31 -9.99
CA GLN A 337 9.68 -5.25 -9.71
C GLN A 337 8.26 -5.83 -9.63
N ARG A 338 7.94 -6.84 -10.44
CA ARG A 338 6.64 -7.52 -10.41
C ARG A 338 6.44 -8.35 -9.13
N ARG A 339 7.49 -9.06 -8.68
CA ARG A 339 7.47 -9.80 -7.40
C ARG A 339 7.34 -8.86 -6.21
N LEU A 340 8.09 -7.76 -6.20
CA LEU A 340 8.02 -6.75 -5.15
C LEU A 340 6.63 -6.13 -5.07
N ALA A 341 6.04 -5.76 -6.22
CA ALA A 341 4.68 -5.25 -6.28
C ALA A 341 3.68 -6.27 -5.72
N GLY A 342 3.76 -7.54 -6.12
CA GLY A 342 2.88 -8.60 -5.63
C GLY A 342 2.98 -8.82 -4.11
N LEU A 343 4.19 -8.76 -3.57
CA LEU A 343 4.43 -8.82 -2.12
C LEU A 343 3.76 -7.64 -1.39
N ILE A 344 3.92 -6.43 -1.91
CA ILE A 344 3.32 -5.22 -1.32
C ILE A 344 1.78 -5.32 -1.38
N GLY A 345 1.21 -5.75 -2.50
CA GLY A 345 -0.24 -5.95 -2.63
C GLY A 345 -0.79 -6.98 -1.64
N ALA A 346 -0.09 -8.10 -1.45
CA ALA A 346 -0.46 -9.11 -0.46
C ALA A 346 -0.38 -8.55 0.98
N LEU A 347 0.66 -7.77 1.28
CA LEU A 347 0.83 -7.13 2.58
C LEU A 347 -0.28 -6.11 2.87
N CYS A 348 -0.67 -5.32 1.87
CA CYS A 348 -1.80 -4.38 1.98
C CYS A 348 -3.13 -5.10 2.23
N LEU A 349 -3.41 -6.20 1.51
CA LEU A 349 -4.63 -6.99 1.71
C LEU A 349 -4.66 -7.64 3.11
N PHE A 350 -3.51 -8.18 3.55
CA PHE A 350 -3.38 -8.73 4.89
C PHE A 350 -3.65 -7.67 5.97
N TRP A 351 -3.09 -6.46 5.80
CA TRP A 351 -3.31 -5.37 6.74
C TRP A 351 -4.76 -4.88 6.76
N LEU A 352 -5.41 -4.80 5.59
CA LEU A 352 -6.82 -4.43 5.47
C LEU A 352 -7.75 -5.46 6.13
N ALA A 353 -7.47 -6.76 5.95
CA ALA A 353 -8.18 -7.83 6.65
C ALA A 353 -7.99 -7.75 8.18
N GLY A 354 -6.76 -7.45 8.63
CA GLY A 354 -6.45 -7.20 10.03
C GLY A 354 -7.25 -6.03 10.62
N MET A 355 -7.37 -4.91 9.89
CA MET A 355 -8.18 -3.76 10.30
C MET A 355 -9.67 -4.11 10.45
N LEU A 356 -10.25 -4.85 9.51
CA LEU A 356 -11.64 -5.29 9.57
C LEU A 356 -11.91 -6.19 10.79
N ALA A 357 -11.02 -7.16 11.04
CA ALA A 357 -11.11 -8.02 12.21
C ALA A 357 -11.00 -7.20 13.52
N SER A 358 -10.10 -6.21 13.56
CA SER A 358 -9.95 -5.32 14.70
C SER A 358 -11.17 -4.44 14.93
N ALA A 359 -11.80 -3.94 13.87
CA ALA A 359 -13.02 -3.15 13.95
C ALA A 359 -14.17 -3.96 14.56
N TYR A 360 -14.37 -5.19 14.06
CA TYR A 360 -15.43 -6.07 14.55
C TYR A 360 -15.26 -6.40 16.04
N GLN A 361 -14.04 -6.76 16.45
CA GLN A 361 -13.75 -7.13 17.84
C GLN A 361 -13.87 -5.94 18.81
N ASN A 362 -13.50 -4.73 18.37
CA ASN A 362 -13.53 -3.53 19.22
C ASN A 362 -14.91 -2.87 19.25
N HIS A 363 -15.74 -3.03 18.22
CA HIS A 363 -17.07 -2.45 18.14
C HIS A 363 -17.99 -2.93 19.29
N GLY A 364 -17.95 -4.22 19.64
CA GLY A 364 -18.73 -4.74 20.76
C GLY A 364 -18.39 -4.07 22.10
N LEU A 365 -17.11 -3.80 22.35
CA LEU A 365 -16.66 -3.14 23.58
C LEU A 365 -16.99 -1.66 23.61
N ILE A 366 -16.86 -0.99 22.46
CA ILE A 366 -17.23 0.42 22.30
C ILE A 366 -18.72 0.58 22.58
N ALA A 367 -19.56 -0.25 21.95
CA ALA A 367 -21.01 -0.26 22.17
C ALA A 367 -21.38 -0.57 23.63
N GLU A 368 -20.73 -1.57 24.25
CA GLU A 368 -20.94 -1.92 25.66
C GLU A 368 -20.57 -0.75 26.60
N ALA A 369 -19.44 -0.07 26.33
CA ALA A 369 -18.99 1.08 27.10
C ALA A 369 -19.92 2.29 26.95
N GLN A 370 -20.39 2.58 25.72
CA GLN A 370 -21.34 3.67 25.49
C GLN A 370 -22.70 3.38 26.12
N ALA A 371 -23.23 2.16 25.96
CA ALA A 371 -24.49 1.79 26.61
C ALA A 371 -24.42 1.89 28.14
N ALA A 372 -23.29 1.54 28.75
CA ALA A 372 -23.10 1.68 30.20
C ALA A 372 -23.04 3.15 30.67
N ILE A 373 -22.50 4.05 29.84
CA ILE A 373 -22.50 5.49 30.10
C ILE A 373 -23.91 6.08 29.92
N ASP A 374 -24.60 5.73 28.84
CA ASP A 374 -25.92 6.28 28.50
C ASP A 374 -27.03 5.77 29.44
N ALA A 375 -26.92 4.52 29.90
CA ALA A 375 -27.87 3.92 30.85
C ALA A 375 -27.65 4.36 32.31
N GLN A 376 -26.71 5.28 32.57
CA GLN A 376 -26.36 5.68 33.93
C GLN A 376 -27.52 6.45 34.58
N PRO A 377 -28.12 5.92 35.67
CA PRO A 377 -29.24 6.59 36.32
C PRO A 377 -28.81 7.91 36.98
N LYS A 378 -29.74 8.86 37.10
CA LYS A 378 -29.50 10.17 37.76
C LYS A 378 -28.96 10.01 39.19
N THR A 379 -29.36 8.94 39.87
CA THR A 379 -28.81 8.48 41.15
C THR A 379 -28.10 7.15 40.93
N ALA A 380 -26.77 7.15 40.98
CA ALA A 380 -26.00 5.95 40.73
C ALA A 380 -26.21 4.91 41.85
N THR A 381 -26.51 3.67 41.44
CA THR A 381 -26.58 2.51 42.34
C THR A 381 -25.27 1.74 42.34
N LEU A 382 -25.01 0.96 43.39
CA LEU A 382 -23.83 0.07 43.46
C LEU A 382 -23.75 -0.89 42.26
N ASN A 383 -24.88 -1.38 41.73
CA ASN A 383 -24.91 -2.21 40.53
C ASN A 383 -24.38 -1.46 39.29
N SER A 384 -24.79 -0.20 39.11
CA SER A 384 -24.30 0.64 38.01
C SER A 384 -22.80 0.93 38.13
N ALA A 385 -22.31 1.16 39.36
CA ALA A 385 -20.89 1.33 39.64
C ALA A 385 -20.10 0.04 39.37
N LEU A 386 -20.64 -1.12 39.72
CA LEU A 386 -20.02 -2.43 39.48
C LEU A 386 -19.91 -2.76 37.99
N GLN A 387 -20.92 -2.43 37.18
CA GLN A 387 -20.86 -2.63 35.73
C GLN A 387 -19.72 -1.80 35.12
N LEU A 388 -19.59 -0.53 35.51
CA LEU A 388 -18.49 0.34 35.07
C LEU A 388 -17.13 -0.16 35.57
N GLN A 389 -17.05 -0.67 36.80
CA GLN A 389 -15.82 -1.25 37.34
C GLN A 389 -15.34 -2.44 36.50
N ARG A 390 -16.23 -3.40 36.20
CA ARG A 390 -15.86 -4.58 35.38
C ARG A 390 -15.35 -4.20 34.00
N LEU A 391 -15.94 -3.18 33.38
CA LEU A 391 -15.47 -2.65 32.10
C LEU A 391 -14.09 -2.00 32.23
N LEU A 392 -13.85 -1.21 33.28
CA LEU A 392 -12.54 -0.65 33.57
C LEU A 392 -11.49 -1.75 33.77
N GLU A 393 -11.79 -2.75 34.59
CA GLU A 393 -10.90 -3.89 34.86
C GLU A 393 -10.54 -4.64 33.57
N LYS A 394 -11.53 -4.90 32.70
CA LYS A 394 -11.31 -5.56 31.41
C LYS A 394 -10.42 -4.74 30.47
N LEU A 395 -10.61 -3.42 30.42
CA LEU A 395 -9.79 -2.53 29.59
C LEU A 395 -8.37 -2.34 30.15
N GLU A 396 -8.21 -2.22 31.47
CA GLU A 396 -6.90 -2.15 32.13
C GLU A 396 -6.12 -3.46 31.97
N ALA A 397 -6.78 -4.61 32.08
CA ALA A 397 -6.17 -5.91 31.82
C ALA A 397 -5.63 -6.00 30.38
N ARG A 398 -6.40 -5.50 29.39
CA ARG A 398 -5.95 -5.41 27.99
C ARG A 398 -4.80 -4.41 27.79
N GLN A 399 -4.76 -3.34 28.57
CA GLN A 399 -3.66 -2.39 28.51
C GLN A 399 -2.36 -3.00 29.08
N ARG A 400 -2.45 -3.79 30.16
CA ARG A 400 -1.29 -4.42 30.81
C ARG A 400 -0.78 -5.65 30.07
N HIS A 401 -1.68 -6.56 29.70
CA HIS A 401 -1.32 -7.84 29.07
C HIS A 401 -1.33 -7.80 27.53
N GLY A 402 -1.79 -6.69 26.95
CA GLY A 402 -1.97 -6.52 25.52
C GLY A 402 -3.35 -6.99 25.05
N ALA A 403 -3.94 -6.23 24.12
CA ALA A 403 -5.17 -6.62 23.45
C ALA A 403 -4.95 -7.92 22.63
N PRO A 404 -6.00 -8.74 22.44
CA PRO A 404 -5.90 -9.92 21.58
C PRO A 404 -5.38 -9.52 20.19
N TRP A 405 -4.59 -10.39 19.55
CA TRP A 405 -3.89 -10.05 18.30
C TRP A 405 -4.83 -9.53 17.19
N SER A 406 -6.06 -10.03 17.15
CA SER A 406 -7.11 -9.59 16.21
C SER A 406 -7.55 -8.14 16.43
N ALA A 407 -7.39 -7.58 17.63
CA ALA A 407 -7.75 -6.21 18.00
C ALA A 407 -6.58 -5.21 17.90
N ARG A 408 -5.40 -5.63 17.43
CA ARG A 408 -4.16 -4.82 17.45
C ARG A 408 -3.90 -4.03 16.16
N PHE A 409 -4.69 -4.21 15.10
CA PHE A 409 -4.48 -3.59 13.80
C PHE A 409 -4.96 -2.13 13.75
N GLY A 410 -4.42 -1.27 14.60
CA GLY A 410 -4.56 0.19 14.55
C GLY A 410 -5.90 0.77 15.01
N LEU A 411 -6.95 -0.05 15.15
CA LEU A 411 -8.30 0.38 15.58
C LEU A 411 -8.59 0.12 17.05
N ASN A 412 -7.56 -0.05 17.89
CA ASN A 412 -7.74 -0.22 19.33
C ASN A 412 -8.03 1.12 20.03
N ARG A 413 -9.13 1.19 20.79
CA ARG A 413 -9.56 2.37 21.55
C ARG A 413 -9.50 2.18 23.06
N ASP A 414 -8.85 1.13 23.56
CA ASP A 414 -8.80 0.82 24.99
C ASP A 414 -8.35 2.04 25.84
N ALA A 415 -7.30 2.75 25.42
CA ALA A 415 -6.81 3.94 26.15
C ALA A 415 -7.81 5.10 26.17
N ALA A 416 -8.42 5.42 25.02
CA ALA A 416 -9.41 6.50 24.92
C ALA A 416 -10.71 6.16 25.69
N LEU A 417 -11.13 4.88 25.66
CA LEU A 417 -12.27 4.41 26.44
C LEU A 417 -11.98 4.46 27.95
N LEU A 418 -10.77 4.11 28.39
CA LEU A 418 -10.36 4.22 29.79
C LEU A 418 -10.42 5.66 30.28
N GLU A 419 -9.87 6.61 29.52
CA GLU A 419 -9.94 8.04 29.87
C GLU A 419 -11.38 8.54 29.96
N ARG A 420 -12.26 8.09 29.06
CA ARG A 420 -13.68 8.48 29.06
C ARG A 420 -14.48 7.83 30.19
N LEU A 421 -14.23 6.56 30.52
CA LEU A 421 -14.99 5.81 31.53
C LEU A 421 -14.61 6.17 32.98
N ARG A 422 -13.33 6.49 33.25
CA ARG A 422 -12.84 6.85 34.60
C ARG A 422 -13.69 7.90 35.33
N PRO A 423 -14.02 9.08 34.74
CA PRO A 423 -14.83 10.08 35.43
C PRO A 423 -16.27 9.61 35.67
N HIS A 424 -16.83 8.78 34.79
CA HIS A 424 -18.19 8.24 34.94
C HIS A 424 -18.26 7.21 36.08
N TYR A 425 -17.24 6.35 36.18
CA TYR A 425 -17.06 5.44 37.31
C TYR A 425 -16.87 6.21 38.62
N ALA A 426 -16.01 7.23 38.65
CA ALA A 426 -15.75 8.04 39.84
C ALA A 426 -17.03 8.70 40.38
N ARG A 427 -17.87 9.22 39.49
CA ARG A 427 -19.18 9.77 39.86
C ARG A 427 -20.12 8.68 40.39
N ALA A 428 -20.19 7.52 39.73
CA ALA A 428 -21.04 6.41 40.16
C ALA A 428 -20.67 5.88 41.54
N ILE A 429 -19.41 5.48 41.74
CA ILE A 429 -18.93 4.96 43.02
C ILE A 429 -18.95 6.04 44.09
N GLY A 430 -18.68 7.29 43.70
CA GLY A 430 -18.75 8.47 44.56
C GLY A 430 -20.13 8.64 45.17
N GLN A 431 -21.19 8.59 44.35
CA GLN A 431 -22.57 8.69 44.82
C GLN A 431 -23.02 7.44 45.59
N ALA A 432 -22.66 6.25 45.10
CA ALA A 432 -23.18 4.99 45.63
C ALA A 432 -22.52 4.57 46.96
N MET A 433 -21.24 4.87 47.17
CA MET A 433 -20.45 4.34 48.29
C MET A 433 -19.66 5.42 49.03
N ILE A 434 -18.93 6.28 48.30
CA ILE A 434 -17.95 7.16 48.94
C ILE A 434 -18.60 8.33 49.68
N ALA A 435 -19.59 9.01 49.08
CA ALA A 435 -20.29 10.12 49.72
C ALA A 435 -21.09 9.69 50.97
N PRO A 436 -21.82 8.54 50.96
CA PRO A 436 -22.38 7.98 52.18
C PRO A 436 -21.34 7.68 53.28
N ALA A 437 -20.17 7.13 52.93
CA ALA A 437 -19.09 6.89 53.89
C ALA A 437 -18.49 8.20 54.45
N HIS A 438 -18.20 9.16 53.58
CA HIS A 438 -17.68 10.47 53.96
C HIS A 438 -18.63 11.22 54.93
N SER A 439 -19.94 11.19 54.66
CA SER A 439 -20.94 11.79 55.55
C SER A 439 -21.12 11.04 56.88
N HIS A 440 -20.87 9.73 56.89
CA HIS A 440 -20.86 8.93 58.12
C HIS A 440 -19.67 9.29 59.00
N TRP A 441 -18.45 9.34 58.43
CA TRP A 441 -17.27 9.77 59.17
C TRP A 441 -17.38 11.21 59.66
N ALA A 442 -17.94 12.13 58.85
CA ALA A 442 -18.19 13.50 59.28
C ALA A 442 -19.10 13.57 60.54
N ARG A 443 -20.18 12.77 60.56
CA ARG A 443 -21.07 12.68 61.73
C ARG A 443 -20.39 12.05 62.94
N GLN A 444 -19.58 11.01 62.75
CA GLN A 444 -18.80 10.41 63.84
C GLN A 444 -17.81 11.43 64.44
N LEU A 445 -17.12 12.20 63.61
CA LEU A 445 -16.19 13.25 64.05
C LEU A 445 -16.90 14.40 64.77
N GLN A 446 -18.10 14.79 64.32
CA GLN A 446 -18.94 15.76 65.03
C GLN A 446 -19.38 15.24 66.40
N ALA A 447 -19.84 13.99 66.49
CA ALA A 447 -20.23 13.36 67.75
C ALA A 447 -19.05 13.27 68.73
N LEU A 448 -17.85 12.93 68.24
CA LEU A 448 -16.63 12.91 69.05
C LEU A 448 -16.29 14.28 69.63
N ASN A 449 -16.45 15.35 68.86
CA ASN A 449 -16.21 16.71 69.34
C ASN A 449 -17.25 17.19 70.37
N GLN A 450 -18.44 16.59 70.37
CA GLN A 450 -19.51 16.89 71.34
C GLN A 450 -19.45 16.02 72.60
N THR A 451 -18.68 14.93 72.58
CA THR A 451 -18.63 13.98 73.71
C THR A 451 -17.79 14.57 74.85
N PRO A 452 -18.28 14.54 76.11
CA PRO A 452 -17.53 15.05 77.25
C PRO A 452 -16.18 14.34 77.42
N SER A 453 -15.14 15.10 77.81
CA SER A 453 -13.78 14.58 77.98
C SER A 453 -13.68 13.39 78.95
N ALA A 454 -14.57 13.30 79.93
CA ALA A 454 -14.62 12.21 80.91
C ALA A 454 -15.12 10.89 80.30
N GLU A 455 -16.07 10.93 79.36
CA GLU A 455 -16.61 9.73 78.70
C GLU A 455 -15.62 9.16 77.68
N LEU A 456 -14.84 10.02 77.02
CA LEU A 456 -13.74 9.59 76.15
C LEU A 456 -12.59 8.92 76.91
N ALA A 457 -12.39 9.25 78.19
CA ALA A 457 -11.35 8.63 79.01
C ALA A 457 -11.72 7.19 79.40
N THR A 458 -13.01 6.89 79.52
CA THR A 458 -13.52 5.56 79.92
C THR A 458 -13.56 4.56 78.76
N ASP A 459 -13.64 5.03 77.52
CA ASP A 459 -13.80 4.18 76.32
C ASP A 459 -12.66 4.42 75.31
N PRO A 460 -11.52 3.72 75.42
CA PRO A 460 -10.40 3.87 74.49
C PRO A 460 -10.75 3.47 73.05
N ALA A 461 -11.72 2.57 72.86
CA ALA A 461 -12.15 2.11 71.54
C ALA A 461 -12.83 3.23 70.74
N ARG A 462 -13.58 4.13 71.38
CA ARG A 462 -14.13 5.33 70.72
C ARG A 462 -13.06 6.29 70.23
N THR A 463 -12.00 6.48 71.03
CA THR A 463 -10.87 7.34 70.65
C THR A 463 -10.16 6.76 69.42
N GLU A 464 -9.97 5.44 69.38
CA GLU A 464 -9.38 4.76 68.23
C GLU A 464 -10.30 4.83 66.98
N GLN A 465 -11.60 4.57 67.12
CA GLN A 465 -12.56 4.71 66.03
C GLN A 465 -12.58 6.14 65.46
N GLY A 466 -12.49 7.15 66.33
CA GLY A 466 -12.39 8.55 65.94
C GLY A 466 -11.12 8.90 65.18
N TYR A 467 -9.98 8.35 65.62
CA TYR A 467 -8.72 8.47 64.89
C TYR A 467 -8.80 7.82 63.51
N GLN A 468 -9.34 6.60 63.41
CA GLN A 468 -9.50 5.90 62.14
C GLN A 468 -10.48 6.64 61.20
N ALA A 469 -11.59 7.17 61.72
CA ALA A 469 -12.55 7.98 60.96
C ALA A 469 -11.90 9.28 60.45
N LEU A 470 -11.11 9.98 61.28
CA LEU A 470 -10.38 11.18 60.87
C LEU A 470 -9.34 10.86 59.79
N LYS A 471 -8.59 9.75 59.96
CA LYS A 471 -7.61 9.29 58.96
C LYS A 471 -8.29 9.00 57.63
N ALA A 472 -9.41 8.27 57.63
CA ALA A 472 -10.17 7.97 56.42
C ALA A 472 -10.74 9.24 55.74
N TYR A 473 -11.29 10.16 56.54
CA TYR A 473 -11.82 11.45 56.09
C TYR A 473 -10.75 12.29 55.37
N LEU A 474 -9.56 12.40 55.97
CA LEU A 474 -8.43 13.13 55.37
C LEU A 474 -7.81 12.41 54.17
N THR A 475 -7.91 11.08 54.12
CA THR A 475 -7.37 10.29 53.00
C THR A 475 -8.10 10.61 51.69
N LEU A 476 -9.41 10.87 51.75
CA LEU A 476 -10.19 11.29 50.57
C LEU A 476 -9.85 12.72 50.11
N ASP A 477 -9.41 13.59 51.02
CA ASP A 477 -8.95 14.95 50.71
C ASP A 477 -7.53 14.95 50.13
N GLN A 478 -6.65 14.08 50.62
CA GLN A 478 -5.25 13.98 50.19
C GLN A 478 -4.95 12.62 49.54
N PRO A 479 -5.41 12.39 48.30
CA PRO A 479 -5.32 11.09 47.63
C PRO A 479 -3.87 10.60 47.47
N ALA A 480 -2.90 11.50 47.36
CA ALA A 480 -1.47 11.16 47.27
C ALA A 480 -0.91 10.45 48.51
N ARG A 481 -1.57 10.60 49.67
CA ARG A 481 -1.19 9.97 50.95
C ARG A 481 -2.09 8.79 51.31
N ALA A 482 -2.89 8.30 50.36
CA ALA A 482 -3.82 7.22 50.62
C ALA A 482 -3.11 5.88 50.85
N GLU A 483 -3.40 5.25 51.98
CA GLU A 483 -3.08 3.85 52.23
C GLU A 483 -4.24 2.98 51.73
N PRO A 484 -4.07 2.27 50.59
CA PRO A 484 -5.20 1.63 49.92
C PRO A 484 -5.86 0.53 50.75
N ALA A 485 -5.06 -0.27 51.47
CA ALA A 485 -5.57 -1.34 52.32
C ALA A 485 -6.41 -0.81 53.50
N PHE A 486 -5.96 0.29 54.12
CA PHE A 486 -6.67 0.96 55.22
C PHE A 486 -7.99 1.57 54.74
N LEU A 487 -7.94 2.35 53.66
CA LEU A 487 -9.14 3.01 53.11
C LEU A 487 -10.17 1.98 52.64
N ALA A 488 -9.72 0.89 51.98
CA ALA A 488 -10.61 -0.16 51.54
C ALA A 488 -11.33 -0.87 52.70
N ALA A 489 -10.60 -1.13 53.80
CA ALA A 489 -11.18 -1.71 55.01
C ALA A 489 -12.23 -0.78 55.64
N GLN A 490 -11.94 0.52 55.73
CA GLN A 490 -12.86 1.52 56.28
C GLN A 490 -14.11 1.75 55.41
N LEU A 491 -13.95 1.75 54.09
CA LEU A 491 -15.08 1.85 53.15
C LEU A 491 -15.97 0.60 53.19
N ALA A 492 -15.38 -0.59 53.36
CA ALA A 492 -16.12 -1.85 53.41
C ALA A 492 -16.71 -2.19 54.79
N ALA A 493 -16.30 -1.48 55.86
CA ALA A 493 -16.82 -1.68 57.22
C ALA A 493 -18.31 -1.31 57.36
N ARG A 494 -18.85 -0.57 56.39
CA ARG A 494 -20.25 -0.21 56.32
C ARG A 494 -21.07 -1.37 55.75
N ASP A 495 -21.82 -2.04 56.63
CA ASP A 495 -22.76 -3.07 56.23
C ASP A 495 -24.14 -2.44 55.97
N ASP A 496 -24.40 -2.09 54.71
CA ASP A 496 -25.72 -1.60 54.28
C ASP A 496 -26.67 -2.76 53.88
N GLY A 497 -26.28 -4.03 54.06
CA GLY A 497 -27.09 -5.23 53.77
C GLY A 497 -27.43 -5.48 52.30
N ALA A 498 -27.10 -4.55 51.40
CA ALA A 498 -27.48 -4.61 49.98
C ALA A 498 -26.57 -5.50 49.11
N PHE A 499 -25.34 -5.81 49.56
CA PHE A 499 -24.35 -6.60 48.81
C PHE A 499 -23.55 -7.50 49.74
N SER A 500 -22.93 -8.55 49.18
CA SER A 500 -22.01 -9.40 49.95
C SER A 500 -20.79 -8.59 50.43
N PRO A 501 -20.31 -8.81 51.66
CA PRO A 501 -19.20 -8.05 52.23
C PRO A 501 -17.90 -8.23 51.42
N ALA A 502 -17.71 -9.40 50.80
CA ALA A 502 -16.58 -9.66 49.91
C ALA A 502 -16.59 -8.76 48.65
N LEU A 503 -17.76 -8.52 48.06
CA LEU A 503 -17.89 -7.68 46.87
C LEU A 503 -17.70 -6.20 47.21
N LEU A 504 -18.28 -5.73 48.32
CA LEU A 504 -18.04 -4.37 48.82
C LEU A 504 -16.56 -4.13 49.07
N ARG A 505 -15.87 -5.10 49.66
CA ARG A 505 -14.41 -5.04 49.87
C ARG A 505 -13.63 -4.98 48.57
N ALA A 506 -14.02 -5.77 47.56
CA ALA A 506 -13.40 -5.73 46.23
C ALA A 506 -13.60 -4.38 45.53
N MET A 507 -14.80 -3.79 45.60
CA MET A 507 -15.08 -2.47 45.04
C MET A 507 -14.31 -1.35 45.78
N ALA A 508 -14.28 -1.40 47.11
CA ALA A 508 -13.53 -0.47 47.94
C ALA A 508 -12.03 -0.54 47.64
N GLN A 509 -11.49 -1.75 47.52
CA GLN A 509 -10.09 -1.98 47.21
C GLN A 509 -9.74 -1.47 45.81
N PHE A 510 -10.59 -1.73 44.82
CA PHE A 510 -10.42 -1.24 43.46
C PHE A 510 -10.34 0.30 43.39
N TYR A 511 -11.23 0.99 44.11
CA TYR A 511 -11.24 2.45 44.21
C TYR A 511 -9.98 2.96 44.95
N ALA A 512 -9.67 2.39 46.12
CA ALA A 512 -8.58 2.83 46.97
C ALA A 512 -7.20 2.69 46.30
N GLU A 513 -6.96 1.60 45.55
CA GLU A 513 -5.71 1.38 44.80
C GLU A 513 -5.49 2.44 43.70
N ARG A 514 -6.57 2.99 43.12
CA ARG A 514 -6.51 3.93 42.00
C ARG A 514 -6.61 5.40 42.44
N LEU A 515 -6.96 5.65 43.70
CA LEU A 515 -7.17 6.98 44.25
C LEU A 515 -5.91 7.87 44.11
N ALA A 516 -4.74 7.35 44.45
CA ALA A 516 -3.47 8.10 44.38
C ALA A 516 -3.12 8.56 42.95
N GLY A 517 -3.50 7.79 41.93
CA GLY A 517 -3.24 8.10 40.52
C GLY A 517 -4.31 8.96 39.85
N GLN A 518 -5.40 9.31 40.55
CA GLN A 518 -6.56 10.00 39.99
C GLN A 518 -6.92 11.24 40.83
N PRO A 519 -6.26 12.38 40.61
CA PRO A 519 -6.50 13.59 41.43
C PRO A 519 -7.95 14.11 41.34
N GLY A 520 -8.65 13.81 40.23
CA GLY A 520 -10.06 14.15 40.05
C GLY A 520 -11.02 13.35 40.93
N TRP A 521 -10.56 12.35 41.69
CA TRP A 521 -11.39 11.55 42.61
C TRP A 521 -11.37 12.08 44.05
N ARG A 522 -10.66 13.19 44.30
CA ARG A 522 -10.59 13.87 45.59
C ARG A 522 -11.96 14.33 46.06
N ILE A 523 -12.25 14.14 47.35
CA ILE A 523 -13.39 14.73 48.04
C ILE A 523 -12.85 15.70 49.10
N PRO A 524 -13.19 17.00 49.04
CA PRO A 524 -12.65 17.97 49.97
C PRO A 524 -13.18 17.74 51.39
N ALA A 525 -12.24 17.71 52.34
CA ALA A 525 -12.56 17.66 53.77
C ALA A 525 -12.92 19.07 54.29
N ASP A 526 -13.83 19.15 55.26
CA ASP A 526 -14.08 20.38 56.01
C ASP A 526 -12.87 20.68 56.94
N PRO A 527 -12.15 21.79 56.72
CA PRO A 527 -10.96 22.11 57.51
C PRO A 527 -11.29 22.37 58.99
N ALA A 528 -12.47 22.95 59.29
CA ALA A 528 -12.85 23.26 60.66
C ALA A 528 -13.13 21.98 61.46
N LEU A 529 -13.90 21.05 60.87
CA LEU A 529 -14.18 19.76 61.46
C LEU A 529 -12.90 18.94 61.67
N ALA A 530 -12.04 18.88 60.64
CA ALA A 530 -10.78 18.13 60.72
C ALA A 530 -9.85 18.69 61.81
N GLN A 531 -9.76 20.02 61.95
CA GLN A 531 -8.93 20.64 62.97
C GLN A 531 -9.48 20.43 64.39
N ALA A 532 -10.80 20.60 64.59
CA ALA A 532 -11.44 20.35 65.87
C ALA A 532 -11.23 18.90 66.33
N SER A 533 -11.45 17.92 65.45
CA SER A 533 -11.26 16.52 65.78
C SER A 533 -9.79 16.16 66.03
N ARG A 534 -8.83 16.76 65.32
CA ARG A 534 -7.40 16.61 65.63
C ARG A 534 -7.08 17.07 67.06
N GLN A 535 -7.58 18.24 67.46
CA GLN A 535 -7.33 18.78 68.79
C GLN A 535 -7.93 17.91 69.89
N THR A 536 -9.17 17.45 69.71
CA THR A 536 -9.84 16.52 70.64
C THR A 536 -9.04 15.22 70.82
N LEU A 537 -8.59 14.63 69.71
CA LEU A 537 -7.83 13.37 69.74
C LEU A 537 -6.43 13.54 70.35
N ILE A 538 -5.70 14.61 70.01
CA ILE A 538 -4.39 14.91 70.58
C ILE A 538 -4.49 15.12 72.10
N GLY A 539 -5.52 15.84 72.55
CA GLY A 539 -5.76 16.09 73.98
C GLY A 539 -6.00 14.80 74.76
N GLN A 540 -6.74 13.84 74.19
CA GLN A 540 -6.99 12.55 74.85
C GLN A 540 -5.79 11.60 74.79
N LEU A 541 -5.10 11.51 73.66
CA LEU A 541 -3.89 10.68 73.54
C LEU A 541 -2.81 11.16 74.51
N GLY A 542 -2.63 12.48 74.66
CA GLY A 542 -1.66 13.04 75.60
C GLY A 542 -2.00 12.73 77.06
N ARG A 543 -3.29 12.67 77.42
CA ARG A 543 -3.72 12.23 78.77
C ARG A 543 -3.46 10.75 78.99
N GLN A 544 -3.84 9.88 78.06
CA GLN A 544 -3.59 8.45 78.16
C GLN A 544 -2.10 8.14 78.30
N GLN A 545 -1.25 8.78 77.50
CA GLN A 545 0.20 8.62 77.61
C GLN A 545 0.76 9.12 78.95
N ALA A 546 0.22 10.21 79.49
CA ALA A 546 0.61 10.72 80.80
C ALA A 546 0.17 9.79 81.94
N ASP A 547 -1.03 9.20 81.84
CA ASP A 547 -1.56 8.24 82.82
C ASP A 547 -0.77 6.92 82.78
N ASP A 548 -0.44 6.41 81.58
CA ASP A 548 0.41 5.22 81.40
C ASP A 548 1.81 5.44 81.95
N ALA A 549 2.44 6.59 81.64
CA ALA A 549 3.75 6.94 82.16
C ALA A 549 3.75 7.03 83.69
N ARG A 550 2.67 7.58 84.27
CA ARG A 550 2.49 7.67 85.72
C ARG A 550 2.28 6.29 86.35
N TYR A 551 1.52 5.40 85.72
CA TYR A 551 1.32 4.04 86.21
C TYR A 551 2.63 3.24 86.19
N GLN A 552 3.40 3.34 85.09
CA GLN A 552 4.74 2.74 84.99
C GLN A 552 5.69 3.27 86.07
N GLN A 553 5.64 4.58 86.36
CA GLN A 553 6.44 5.17 87.43
C GLN A 553 6.06 4.62 88.81
N ILE A 554 4.77 4.46 89.10
CA ILE A 554 4.29 3.87 90.36
C ILE A 554 4.72 2.40 90.47
N LEU A 555 4.64 1.63 89.38
CA LEU A 555 5.12 0.24 89.35
C LEU A 555 6.63 0.16 89.60
N ALA A 556 7.41 1.05 88.99
CA ALA A 556 8.85 1.12 89.21
C ALA A 556 9.18 1.49 90.67
N GLU A 557 8.46 2.45 91.25
CA GLU A 557 8.60 2.84 92.67
C GLU A 557 8.16 1.71 93.62
N ALA A 558 7.11 0.95 93.27
CA ALA A 558 6.63 -0.19 94.04
C ALA A 558 7.61 -1.38 93.96
N GLN A 559 8.16 -1.67 92.77
CA GLN A 559 9.22 -2.68 92.60
C GLN A 559 10.48 -2.31 93.37
N ALA A 560 10.83 -1.03 93.43
CA ALA A 560 11.96 -0.55 94.22
C ALA A 560 11.73 -0.73 95.74
N LYS A 561 10.48 -0.65 96.22
CA LYS A 561 10.12 -0.85 97.63
C LYS A 561 9.88 -2.31 98.02
N TYR A 562 9.44 -3.15 97.09
CA TYR A 562 9.11 -4.55 97.32
C TYR A 562 9.77 -5.43 96.25
N PRO A 563 11.05 -5.83 96.44
CA PRO A 563 11.72 -6.73 95.51
C PRO A 563 11.01 -8.09 95.45
N PRO A 564 11.04 -8.78 94.29
CA PRO A 564 10.29 -10.01 94.07
C PRO A 564 10.71 -11.09 95.08
N GLN A 565 9.72 -11.68 95.76
CA GLN A 565 9.97 -12.88 96.57
C GLN A 565 10.22 -14.05 95.63
N THR A 566 11.48 -14.49 95.56
CA THR A 566 11.86 -15.76 94.93
C THR A 566 11.41 -16.91 95.83
N LEU A 567 10.56 -17.80 95.30
CA LEU A 567 10.21 -19.08 95.93
C LEU A 567 11.34 -20.10 95.78
#